data_AF-A0A5C7IMA0-F1
#
_entry.id   AF-A0A5C7IMA0-F1
#
_cell.length_a   1.000
_cell.length_b   1.000
_cell.length_c   1.000
_cell.angle_alpha   90.00
_cell.angle_beta   90.00
_cell.angle_gamma   90.00
#
_symmetry.space_group_name_H-M   'P 1'
#
loop_
_entity.id
_entity.type
_entity.pdbx_description
1 polymer ?
#
loop_
_entity_poly.entity_id
_entity_poly.type
_entity_poly.pdbx_seq_one_letter_code
_entity_poly.pdbx_strand_id
1 'polypeptide(L)'
;MESYVVFVVLFCGVQVTLSELLNFIDGLWSACGGERLIVFTTNYIEKLDPALIRRGRMDKHIELSYCSFMGFKVLANNYLKVENHPMFDTIQRLMEETNMTPTDVAENLMPKSPFDDIDKCLSSLIQALQETKEEAKKKKAEESFRACLVWNQIVLTVLLYII
;
A
#
# COMPACT_ATOMS: atom_id res chain seq x y z
N MET A 1 1.48 1.02 -7.06
CA MET A 1 0.95 -0.17 -6.37
C MET A 1 0.77 0.27 -4.94
N GLU A 2 -0.35 0.92 -4.66
CA GLU A 2 -0.46 1.83 -3.53
C GLU A 2 -1.79 1.52 -2.82
N SER A 3 -1.72 1.40 -1.50
CA SER A 3 -2.83 1.33 -0.56
C SER A 3 -3.82 0.15 -0.70
N TYR A 4 -3.75 -0.79 0.25
CA TYR A 4 -4.79 -1.81 0.44
C TYR A 4 -5.91 -1.19 1.29
N VAL A 5 -7.12 -1.03 0.74
CA VAL A 5 -8.28 -0.66 1.56
C VAL A 5 -8.80 -1.94 2.21
N VAL A 6 -8.80 -1.97 3.54
CA VAL A 6 -9.40 -3.06 4.31
C VAL A 6 -10.79 -2.60 4.75
N PHE A 7 -11.81 -3.19 4.15
CA PHE A 7 -13.20 -3.05 4.57
C PHE A 7 -13.48 -4.04 5.68
N VAL A 8 -13.76 -3.54 6.88
CA VAL A 8 -14.12 -4.37 8.03
C VAL A 8 -15.65 -4.38 8.15
N VAL A 9 -16.25 -5.44 7.61
CA VAL A 9 -17.30 -6.24 8.27
C VAL A 9 -18.71 -5.72 8.35
N LEU A 10 -19.55 -6.58 7.79
CA LEU A 10 -20.91 -6.83 8.22
C LEU A 10 -21.04 -8.11 9.08
N PHE A 11 -21.85 -8.04 10.14
CA PHE A 11 -22.31 -9.20 10.90
C PHE A 11 -23.39 -10.00 10.18
N CYS A 12 -22.98 -11.12 9.55
CA CYS A 12 -23.87 -12.25 9.27
C CYS A 12 -23.07 -13.50 8.86
N GLY A 13 -23.59 -14.70 9.15
CA GLY A 13 -23.80 -15.57 7.99
C GLY A 13 -23.21 -16.96 7.91
N VAL A 14 -22.20 -17.18 7.06
CA VAL A 14 -22.19 -18.38 6.19
C VAL A 14 -20.86 -19.15 6.06
N GLN A 15 -20.97 -20.41 5.63
CA GLN A 15 -19.94 -21.27 5.01
C GLN A 15 -20.16 -21.29 3.46
N VAL A 16 -19.23 -20.76 2.64
CA VAL A 16 -19.46 -20.44 1.20
C VAL A 16 -18.43 -21.11 0.25
N THR A 17 -18.84 -21.45 -0.98
CA THR A 17 -18.00 -21.83 -2.14
C THR A 17 -18.01 -20.75 -3.25
N LEU A 18 -16.94 -20.69 -4.06
CA LEU A 18 -16.43 -19.48 -4.75
C LEU A 18 -17.29 -18.85 -5.88
N SER A 19 -18.26 -19.54 -6.48
CA SER A 19 -18.92 -19.07 -7.73
C SER A 19 -20.25 -18.30 -7.54
N GLU A 20 -20.71 -18.09 -6.30
CA GLU A 20 -22.00 -17.41 -5.99
C GLU A 20 -21.82 -16.06 -5.27
N LEU A 21 -20.59 -15.61 -5.03
CA LEU A 21 -20.25 -14.60 -4.01
C LEU A 21 -21.07 -13.29 -4.05
N LEU A 22 -21.33 -12.69 -5.22
CA LEU A 22 -22.00 -11.38 -5.30
C LEU A 22 -23.53 -11.45 -5.11
N ASN A 23 -24.21 -12.39 -5.77
CA ASN A 23 -25.64 -12.64 -5.55
C ASN A 23 -25.89 -13.16 -4.13
N PHE A 24 -24.89 -13.86 -3.58
CA PHE A 24 -24.93 -14.40 -2.24
C PHE A 24 -24.69 -13.32 -1.18
N ILE A 25 -23.84 -12.31 -1.39
CA ILE A 25 -23.67 -11.16 -0.49
C ILE A 25 -25.00 -10.43 -0.25
N ASP A 26 -25.80 -10.20 -1.29
CA ASP A 26 -27.11 -9.56 -1.16
C ASP A 26 -28.16 -10.47 -0.45
N GLY A 27 -28.11 -11.79 -0.65
CA GLY A 27 -28.96 -12.75 0.05
C GLY A 27 -28.55 -13.03 1.51
N LEU A 28 -27.25 -13.02 1.78
CA LEU A 28 -26.58 -13.14 3.09
C LEU A 28 -27.05 -12.07 4.07
N TRP A 29 -27.30 -10.86 3.56
CA TRP A 29 -27.75 -9.71 4.34
C TRP A 29 -29.14 -9.88 4.95
N SER A 30 -29.97 -10.72 4.34
CA SER A 30 -31.39 -10.87 4.70
C SER A 30 -31.64 -12.10 5.57
N ALA A 31 -30.79 -13.12 5.50
CA ALA A 31 -31.00 -14.40 6.17
C ALA A 31 -29.88 -14.71 7.19
N CYS A 32 -30.12 -14.42 8.48
CA CYS A 32 -29.76 -15.24 9.67
C CYS A 32 -29.48 -14.42 10.96
N GLY A 33 -29.87 -14.99 12.11
CA GLY A 33 -29.79 -14.38 13.45
C GLY A 33 -28.53 -14.73 14.27
N GLY A 34 -27.33 -14.46 13.76
CA GLY A 34 -26.07 -14.65 14.49
C GLY A 34 -24.99 -13.63 14.11
N GLU A 35 -24.11 -13.34 15.07
CA GLU A 35 -23.06 -12.31 14.94
C GLU A 35 -21.79 -12.84 14.23
N ARG A 36 -21.30 -12.22 13.12
CA ARG A 36 -20.04 -12.60 12.42
C ARG A 36 -19.16 -11.40 12.00
N LEU A 37 -17.90 -11.64 11.66
CA LEU A 37 -16.95 -10.61 11.22
C LEU A 37 -16.38 -10.91 9.81
N ILE A 38 -16.91 -10.33 8.71
CA ILE A 38 -16.39 -10.45 7.33
C ILE A 38 -15.46 -9.30 6.87
N VAL A 39 -14.15 -9.51 6.74
CA VAL A 39 -13.22 -8.48 6.24
C VAL A 39 -12.98 -8.64 4.73
N PHE A 40 -13.15 -7.57 3.95
CA PHE A 40 -12.77 -7.51 2.54
C PHE A 40 -11.53 -6.63 2.36
N THR A 41 -10.70 -6.94 1.36
CA THR A 41 -9.55 -6.12 0.98
C THR A 41 -9.60 -5.84 -0.52
N THR A 42 -9.36 -4.58 -0.91
CA THR A 42 -9.24 -4.22 -2.34
C THR A 42 -8.21 -3.10 -2.50
N ASN A 43 -7.55 -3.10 -3.64
CA ASN A 43 -6.62 -2.04 -4.04
C ASN A 43 -7.29 -1.02 -4.97
N TYR A 44 -8.53 -1.28 -5.39
CA TYR A 44 -9.26 -0.49 -6.38
C TYR A 44 -10.69 -0.28 -5.87
N ILE A 45 -10.89 0.71 -5.01
CA ILE A 45 -12.22 1.03 -4.47
C ILE A 45 -13.15 1.57 -5.57
N GLU A 46 -12.58 2.26 -6.56
CA GLU A 46 -13.31 2.84 -7.69
C GLU A 46 -13.88 1.80 -8.65
N LYS A 47 -13.39 0.55 -8.59
CA LYS A 47 -13.91 -0.58 -9.38
C LYS A 47 -15.02 -1.35 -8.66
N LEU A 48 -15.25 -1.06 -7.37
CA LEU A 48 -16.36 -1.65 -6.65
C LEU A 48 -17.68 -0.99 -7.04
N ASP A 49 -18.75 -1.78 -7.06
CA ASP A 49 -20.10 -1.26 -7.27
C ASP A 49 -20.44 -0.26 -6.14
N PRO A 50 -20.82 1.00 -6.46
CA PRO A 50 -21.24 1.99 -5.47
C PRO A 50 -22.36 1.51 -4.54
N ALA A 51 -23.17 0.52 -4.94
CA ALA A 51 -24.19 -0.11 -4.10
C ALA A 51 -23.60 -0.85 -2.89
N LEU A 52 -22.41 -1.46 -3.02
CA LEU A 52 -21.73 -2.18 -1.94
C LEU A 52 -21.08 -1.25 -0.91
N ILE A 53 -20.75 -0.02 -1.33
CA ILE A 53 -20.07 1.00 -0.51
C ILE A 53 -21.06 1.74 0.42
N ARG A 54 -22.38 1.52 0.23
CA ARG A 54 -23.42 2.17 1.04
C ARG A 54 -23.43 1.66 2.49
N ARG A 55 -23.87 2.53 3.41
CA ARG A 55 -24.10 2.19 4.83
C ARG A 55 -25.11 1.05 4.95
N GLY A 56 -24.86 0.13 5.87
CA GLY A 56 -25.59 -1.12 6.04
C GLY A 56 -25.01 -2.27 5.23
N ARG A 57 -24.01 -2.00 4.36
CA ARG A 57 -23.22 -3.01 3.66
C ARG A 57 -21.76 -3.04 4.12
N MET A 58 -20.99 -2.05 3.68
CA MET A 58 -19.61 -1.83 4.12
C MET A 58 -19.58 -0.60 5.03
N ASP A 59 -19.64 -0.83 6.34
CA ASP A 59 -19.80 0.26 7.32
C ASP A 59 -18.50 0.94 7.74
N LYS A 60 -17.38 0.20 7.75
CA LYS A 60 -16.06 0.71 8.14
C LYS A 60 -15.05 0.56 7.01
N HIS A 61 -14.51 1.69 6.57
CA HIS A 61 -13.50 1.77 5.53
C HIS A 61 -12.21 2.20 6.20
N ILE A 62 -11.19 1.34 6.14
CA ILE A 62 -9.86 1.63 6.67
C ILE A 62 -8.90 1.64 5.50
N GLU A 63 -8.31 2.80 5.24
CA GLU A 63 -7.24 2.92 4.25
C GLU A 63 -5.92 2.49 4.89
N LEU A 64 -5.25 1.48 4.33
CA LEU A 64 -3.87 1.17 4.69
C LEU A 64 -2.93 1.90 3.75
N SER A 65 -2.42 3.04 4.21
CA SER A 65 -1.45 3.84 3.47
C SER A 65 -0.02 3.28 3.56
N TYR A 66 0.92 3.97 2.92
CA TYR A 66 2.35 3.77 3.13
C TYR A 66 2.78 3.97 4.58
N CYS A 67 3.96 3.43 4.92
CA CYS A 67 4.51 3.52 6.26
C CYS A 67 4.86 4.97 6.60
N SER A 68 4.23 5.53 7.63
CA SER A 68 4.62 6.83 8.18
C SER A 68 5.79 6.68 9.14
N PHE A 69 6.48 7.78 9.45
CA PHE A 69 7.55 7.77 10.46
C PHE A 69 7.06 7.29 11.84
N MET A 70 5.81 7.60 12.21
CA MET A 70 5.20 7.07 13.43
C MET A 70 5.00 5.56 13.34
N GLY A 71 4.55 5.04 12.19
CA GLY A 71 4.46 3.60 11.93
C GLY A 71 5.82 2.92 12.06
N PHE A 72 6.87 3.50 11.47
CA PHE A 72 8.25 3.05 11.63
C PHE A 72 8.68 2.97 13.10
N LYS A 73 8.41 4.01 13.91
CA LYS A 73 8.76 3.98 15.34
C LYS A 73 8.10 2.82 16.08
N VAL A 74 6.83 2.55 15.77
CA VAL A 74 6.11 1.40 16.34
C VAL A 74 6.78 0.09 15.93
N LEU A 75 7.14 -0.07 14.65
CA LEU A 75 7.85 -1.27 14.17
C LEU A 75 9.24 -1.41 14.82
N ALA A 76 10.01 -0.32 14.90
CA ALA A 76 11.33 -0.31 15.52
C ALA A 76 11.27 -0.72 17.00
N ASN A 77 10.28 -0.22 17.75
CA ASN A 77 10.08 -0.64 19.14
C ASN A 77 9.60 -2.11 19.23
N ASN A 78 8.74 -2.54 18.31
CA ASN A 78 8.23 -3.91 18.32
C ASN A 78 9.32 -4.96 18.06
N TYR A 79 10.16 -4.76 17.03
CA TYR A 79 11.18 -5.73 16.61
C TYR A 79 12.52 -5.54 17.31
N LEU A 80 12.98 -4.30 17.45
CA LEU A 80 14.34 -4.00 17.94
C LEU A 80 14.35 -3.52 19.39
N LYS A 81 13.18 -3.22 19.99
CA LYS A 81 13.05 -2.66 21.35
C LYS A 81 13.78 -1.33 21.52
N VAL A 82 13.79 -0.52 20.46
CA VAL A 82 14.44 0.80 20.44
C VAL A 82 13.41 1.90 20.26
N GLU A 83 13.43 2.89 21.14
CA GLU A 83 12.57 4.07 21.06
C GLU A 83 13.23 5.23 20.31
N ASN A 84 14.56 5.37 20.40
CA ASN A 84 15.33 6.44 19.77
C ASN A 84 16.69 5.92 19.30
N HIS A 85 17.12 6.39 18.13
CA HIS A 85 18.43 6.07 17.56
C HIS A 85 18.96 7.26 16.75
N PRO A 86 20.28 7.55 16.73
CA PRO A 86 20.85 8.61 15.90
C PRO A 86 20.51 8.50 14.41
N MET A 87 20.24 7.29 13.92
CA MET A 87 19.86 7.05 12.53
C MET A 87 18.40 7.38 12.20
N PHE A 88 17.55 7.62 13.21
CA PHE A 88 16.12 7.91 13.00
C PHE A 88 15.91 9.22 12.23
N ASP A 89 16.75 10.23 12.46
CA ASP A 89 16.67 11.50 11.73
C ASP A 89 16.98 11.34 10.23
N THR A 90 17.85 10.39 9.89
CA THR A 90 18.16 10.04 8.50
C THR A 90 17.02 9.25 7.88
N ILE A 91 16.47 8.27 8.61
CA ILE A 91 15.32 7.47 8.16
C ILE A 91 14.10 8.36 7.94
N GLN A 92 13.82 9.30 8.85
CA GLN A 92 12.71 10.23 8.73
C GLN A 92 12.79 11.02 7.42
N ARG A 93 13.95 11.64 7.14
CA ARG A 93 14.17 12.40 5.90
C ARG A 93 13.99 11.54 4.66
N LEU A 94 14.46 10.30 4.68
CA LEU A 94 14.33 9.38 3.55
C LEU A 94 12.86 8.93 3.33
N MET A 95 12.12 8.67 4.41
CA MET A 95 10.70 8.30 4.35
C MET A 95 9.80 9.46 3.91
N GLU A 96 10.21 10.72 4.08
CA GLU A 96 9.49 11.88 3.52
C GLU A 96 9.63 11.97 2.00
N GLU A 97 10.71 11.43 1.43
CA GLU A 97 11.00 11.47 0.00
C GLU A 97 10.62 10.18 -0.74
N THR A 98 10.35 9.09 -0.01
CA THR A 98 10.10 7.76 -0.56
C THR A 98 8.89 7.10 0.07
N ASN A 99 8.08 6.47 -0.77
CA ASN A 99 6.96 5.67 -0.33
C ASN A 99 7.39 4.21 -0.21
N MET A 100 7.26 3.65 0.99
CA MET A 100 7.57 2.25 1.29
C MET A 100 6.43 1.63 2.11
N THR A 101 6.08 0.37 1.85
CA THR A 101 4.96 -0.26 2.57
C THR A 101 5.39 -0.64 4.00
N PRO A 102 4.45 -0.70 4.96
CA PRO A 102 4.77 -1.16 6.32
C PRO A 102 5.42 -2.54 6.36
N THR A 103 5.06 -3.42 5.41
CA THR A 103 5.65 -4.75 5.26
C THR A 103 7.13 -4.67 4.86
N ASP A 104 7.46 -3.88 3.85
CA ASP A 104 8.84 -3.72 3.38
C ASP A 104 9.72 -3.09 4.48
N VAL A 105 9.17 -2.13 5.23
CA VAL A 105 9.86 -1.54 6.40
C VAL A 105 10.11 -2.61 7.47
N ALA A 106 9.11 -3.42 7.79
CA ALA A 106 9.24 -4.49 8.77
C ALA A 106 10.28 -5.54 8.34
N GLU A 107 10.31 -5.92 7.06
CA GLU A 107 11.29 -6.86 6.51
C GLU A 107 12.74 -6.41 6.72
N ASN A 108 12.99 -5.12 6.55
CA ASN A 108 14.32 -4.55 6.77
C ASN A 108 14.69 -4.39 8.25
N LEU A 109 13.68 -4.29 9.13
CA LEU A 109 13.87 -4.15 10.57
C LEU A 109 13.97 -5.49 11.31
N MET A 110 13.53 -6.59 10.70
CA MET A 110 13.63 -7.91 11.31
C MET A 110 15.10 -8.39 11.28
N PRO A 111 15.68 -8.78 12.44
CA PRO A 111 16.99 -9.41 12.48
C PRO A 111 16.99 -10.68 11.65
N LYS A 112 17.90 -10.80 10.67
CA LYS A 112 18.01 -11.98 9.80
C LYS A 112 18.87 -13.06 10.44
N SER A 113 19.71 -12.67 11.39
CA SER A 113 20.60 -13.52 12.17
C SER A 113 20.53 -13.15 13.65
N PRO A 114 20.75 -14.11 14.58
CA PRO A 114 20.85 -13.81 16.01
C PRO A 114 22.03 -12.88 16.38
N PHE A 115 22.96 -12.65 15.45
CA PHE A 115 24.09 -11.73 15.61
C PHE A 115 23.88 -10.38 14.92
N ASP A 116 22.68 -10.12 14.37
CA ASP A 116 22.42 -8.83 13.74
C ASP A 116 22.14 -7.77 14.80
N ASP A 117 23.02 -6.79 14.87
CA ASP A 117 22.84 -5.62 15.73
C ASP A 117 21.77 -4.66 15.18
N ILE A 118 21.24 -3.82 16.07
CA ILE A 118 20.29 -2.76 15.75
C ILE A 118 20.80 -1.88 14.61
N ASP A 119 22.07 -1.48 14.68
CA ASP A 119 22.73 -0.65 13.65
C ASP A 119 22.68 -1.30 12.27
N LYS A 120 22.84 -2.62 12.19
CA LYS A 120 22.80 -3.36 10.94
C LYS A 120 21.40 -3.41 10.33
N CYS A 121 20.38 -3.60 11.17
CA CYS A 121 18.97 -3.56 10.74
C CYS A 121 18.59 -2.16 10.24
N LEU A 122 18.93 -1.11 10.99
CA LEU A 122 18.66 0.28 10.59
C LEU A 122 19.45 0.69 9.33
N SER A 123 20.70 0.24 9.19
CA SER A 123 21.50 0.45 7.98
C SER A 123 20.89 -0.22 6.75
N SER A 124 20.36 -1.44 6.92
CA SER A 124 19.68 -2.17 5.85
C SER A 124 18.44 -1.41 5.36
N LEU A 125 17.64 -0.87 6.30
CA LEU A 125 16.49 -0.04 5.96
C LEU A 125 16.91 1.25 5.22
N ILE A 126 17.97 1.93 5.66
CA ILE A 126 18.48 3.12 4.98
C ILE A 126 18.90 2.80 3.54
N GLN A 127 19.60 1.68 3.34
CA GLN A 127 20.00 1.23 2.01
C GLN A 127 18.77 0.97 1.13
N ALA A 128 17.79 0.23 1.62
CA ALA A 128 16.56 -0.07 0.89
C ALA A 128 15.77 1.21 0.51
N LEU A 129 15.71 2.20 1.40
CA LEU A 129 15.09 3.49 1.13
C LEU A 129 15.86 4.28 0.05
N GLN A 130 17.19 4.26 0.06
CA GLN A 130 18.01 4.90 -0.96
C GLN A 130 17.84 4.24 -2.34
N GLU A 131 17.85 2.91 -2.41
CA GLU A 131 17.62 2.16 -3.64
C GLU A 131 16.23 2.48 -4.21
N THR A 132 15.19 2.47 -3.37
CA THR A 132 13.83 2.85 -3.76
C THR A 132 13.76 4.28 -4.30
N LYS A 133 14.50 5.21 -3.67
CA LYS A 133 14.60 6.61 -4.13
C LYS A 133 15.21 6.71 -5.52
N GLU A 134 16.28 5.98 -5.78
CA GLU A 134 16.96 5.98 -7.08
C GLU A 134 16.10 5.37 -8.18
N GLU A 135 15.41 4.26 -7.88
CA GLU A 135 14.47 3.64 -8.82
C GLU A 135 13.31 4.56 -9.17
N ALA A 136 12.74 5.26 -8.18
CA ALA A 136 11.68 6.24 -8.41
C ALA A 136 12.15 7.40 -9.31
N LYS A 137 13.39 7.87 -9.13
CA LYS A 137 13.99 8.89 -10.00
C LYS A 137 14.20 8.39 -11.42
N LYS A 138 14.70 7.15 -11.59
CA LYS A 138 14.89 6.53 -12.91
C LYS A 138 13.56 6.39 -13.65
N LYS A 139 12.52 5.89 -12.98
CA LYS A 139 11.16 5.78 -13.56
C LYS A 139 10.60 7.14 -13.99
N LYS A 140 10.73 8.17 -13.16
CA LYS A 140 10.31 9.54 -13.54
C LYS A 140 11.10 10.09 -14.73
N ALA A 141 12.39 9.82 -14.82
CA ALA A 141 13.21 10.24 -15.96
C ALA A 141 12.82 9.51 -17.25
N GLU A 142 12.59 8.19 -17.18
CA GLU A 142 12.11 7.39 -18.32
C GLU A 142 10.72 7.83 -18.77
N GLU A 143 9.80 8.12 -17.85
CA GLU A 143 8.47 8.66 -18.16
C GLU A 143 8.56 10.02 -18.85
N SER A 144 9.40 10.94 -18.34
CA SER A 144 9.64 12.24 -18.97
C SER A 144 10.26 12.10 -20.35
N PHE A 145 11.20 11.18 -20.53
CA PHE A 145 11.83 10.91 -21.82
C PHE A 145 10.82 10.34 -22.82
N ARG A 146 10.00 9.36 -22.40
CA ARG A 146 8.90 8.81 -23.21
C ARG A 146 7.89 9.88 -23.58
N ALA A 147 7.49 10.75 -22.65
CA ALA A 147 6.57 11.84 -22.92
C ALA A 147 7.15 12.80 -23.98
N CYS A 148 8.43 13.13 -23.90
CA CYS A 148 9.12 13.96 -24.90
C CYS A 148 9.12 13.31 -26.30
N LEU A 149 9.40 12.01 -26.40
CA LEU A 149 9.35 11.28 -27.68
C LEU A 149 7.94 11.27 -28.28
N VAL A 150 6.91 11.00 -27.46
CA VAL A 150 5.51 11.03 -27.89
C VAL A 150 5.15 12.43 -28.37
N TRP A 151 5.57 13.48 -27.64
CA TRP A 151 5.30 14.86 -28.02
C TRP A 151 5.96 15.22 -29.35
N ASN A 152 7.23 14.86 -29.54
CA ASN A 152 7.93 15.06 -30.82
C ASN A 152 7.25 14.31 -31.98
N GLN A 153 6.79 13.07 -31.75
CA GLN A 153 6.06 12.30 -32.76
C GLN A 153 4.73 12.95 -33.13
N ILE A 154 3.97 13.44 -32.14
CA ILE A 154 2.70 14.13 -32.36
C ILE A 154 2.95 15.42 -33.15
N VAL A 155 3.94 16.23 -32.77
CA VAL A 155 4.30 17.47 -33.47
C VAL A 155 4.68 17.22 -34.92
N LEU A 156 5.54 16.24 -35.20
CA LEU A 156 5.91 15.86 -36.56
C LEU A 156 4.69 15.42 -37.38
N THR A 157 3.81 14.60 -36.79
CA THR A 157 2.60 14.11 -37.46
C THR A 157 1.65 15.27 -37.80
N VAL A 158 1.46 16.22 -36.89
CA VAL A 158 0.60 17.40 -37.12
C VAL A 158 1.19 18.33 -38.18
N LEU A 159 2.51 18.58 -38.16
CA LEU A 159 3.20 19.38 -39.18
C LEU A 159 3.06 18.76 -40.58
N LEU A 160 3.17 17.44 -40.71
CA LEU A 160 2.96 16.71 -41.97
C LEU A 160 1.53 16.81 -42.52
N TYR A 161 0.54 17.10 -41.67
CA TYR A 161 -0.86 17.24 -42.08
C TYR A 161 -1.25 18.68 -42.43
N ILE A 162 -0.42 19.66 -42.08
CA ILE A 162 -0.71 21.10 -42.28
C ILE A 162 0.04 21.67 -43.50
N ILE A 163 1.03 20.96 -44.04
CA ILE A 163 1.79 21.31 -45.25
C ILE A 163 1.28 20.46 -46.42
#